data_AF-A0A3A5MPX0-F1
#
_entry.id   AF-A0A3A5MPX0-F1
#
_cell.length_a   1.000
_cell.length_b   1.000
_cell.length_c   1.000
_cell.angle_alpha   90.00
_cell.angle_beta   90.00
_cell.angle_gamma   90.00
#
_symmetry.space_group_name_H-M   'P 1'
#
loop_
_entity.id
_entity.type
_entity.pdbx_description
1 polymer ?
#
loop_
_entity_poly.entity_id
_entity_poly.type
_entity_poly.pdbx_seq_one_letter_code
_entity_poly.pdbx_strand_id
1 'polypeptide(L)' 'MTALRIVVMAANKASGYMEARNLGIEPVAVVTPHSLHAARGVIADRIMDATSLTVEQREMLLPHVIPCLATTRG' A
#
# COMPACT_ATOMS: atom_id res chain seq x y z
N MET A 1 9.25 -5.46 -19.61
CA MET A 1 8.16 -5.69 -18.64
C MET A 1 8.22 -4.56 -17.63
N THR A 2 7.17 -3.76 -17.47
CA THR A 2 7.11 -2.75 -16.40
C THR A 2 7.03 -3.45 -15.04
N ALA A 3 7.81 -2.98 -14.06
CA ALA A 3 7.74 -3.49 -12.69
C ALA A 3 6.35 -3.20 -12.10
N LEU A 4 5.78 -4.17 -11.39
CA LEU A 4 4.44 -4.06 -10.78
C LEU A 4 4.46 -3.02 -9.65
N ARG A 5 3.59 -2.00 -9.71
CA ARG A 5 3.54 -0.92 -8.71
C ARG A 5 2.62 -1.33 -7.57
N ILE A 6 3.19 -1.58 -6.40
CA ILE A 6 2.43 -2.08 -5.25
C ILE A 6 2.44 -1.05 -4.13
N VAL A 7 1.26 -0.71 -3.62
CA VAL A 7 1.11 0.01 -2.35
C VAL A 7 0.88 -0.99 -1.25
N VAL A 8 1.60 -0.85 -0.14
CA VAL A 8 1.47 -1.71 1.04
C VAL A 8 0.79 -0.95 2.15
N MET A 9 -0.32 -1.46 2.67
CA MET A 9 -0.95 -0.95 3.89
C MET A 9 -0.39 -1.71 5.09
N ALA A 10 0.08 -1.00 6.11
CA ALA A 10 0.68 -1.60 7.29
C ALA A 10 0.39 -0.81 8.58
N ALA A 11 0.49 -1.46 9.74
CA ALA A 11 0.34 -0.79 11.03
C ALA A 11 1.40 0.31 11.24
N ASN A 12 2.62 0.11 10.71
CA ASN A 12 3.67 1.11 10.69
C ASN A 12 4.62 0.89 9.48
N LYS A 13 5.54 1.84 9.25
CA LYS A 13 6.44 1.80 8.09
C LYS A 13 7.39 0.60 8.15
N ALA A 14 7.91 0.30 9.33
CA ALA A 14 8.87 -0.76 9.52
C ALA A 14 8.26 -2.12 9.17
N SER A 15 7.06 -2.42 9.65
CA SER A 15 6.36 -3.67 9.32
C SER A 15 6.00 -3.75 7.83
N GLY A 16 5.57 -2.64 7.22
CA GLY A 16 5.27 -2.60 5.79
C GLY A 16 6.48 -2.86 4.90
N TYR A 17 7.63 -2.23 5.19
CA TYR A 17 8.86 -2.47 4.42
C TYR A 17 9.45 -3.87 4.68
N MET A 18 9.35 -4.37 5.90
CA MET A 18 9.81 -5.73 6.24
C MET A 18 9.00 -6.79 5.48
N GLU A 19 7.67 -6.66 5.45
CA GLU A 19 6.81 -7.56 4.67
C GLU A 19 7.13 -7.48 3.17
N ALA A 20 7.26 -6.28 2.62
CA ALA A 20 7.60 -6.10 1.21
C ALA A 20 8.95 -6.76 0.87
N ARG A 21 9.96 -6.61 1.74
CA ARG A 21 11.26 -7.26 1.60
C ARG A 21 11.16 -8.79 1.64
N ASN A 22 10.37 -9.34 2.56
CA ASN A 22 10.16 -10.79 2.68
C ASN A 22 9.51 -11.38 1.42
N LEU A 23 8.66 -10.59 0.75
CA LEU A 23 7.99 -10.97 -0.49
C LEU A 23 8.77 -10.61 -1.76
N GLY A 24 9.96 -10.01 -1.63
CA GLY A 24 10.78 -9.58 -2.77
C GLY A 24 10.14 -8.45 -3.60
N ILE A 25 9.31 -7.62 -2.96
CA ILE A 25 8.59 -6.50 -3.58
C ILE A 25 9.28 -5.19 -3.22
N GLU A 26 9.41 -4.29 -4.19
CA GLU A 26 9.76 -2.89 -3.96
C GLU A 26 8.48 -2.03 -4.02
N PRO A 27 7.94 -1.60 -2.86
CA PRO A 27 6.66 -0.91 -2.83
C PRO A 27 6.81 0.54 -3.29
N VAL A 28 5.87 1.02 -4.09
CA VAL A 28 5.85 2.44 -4.50
C VAL A 28 5.40 3.37 -3.38
N ALA A 29 4.66 2.83 -2.40
CA ALA A 29 4.38 3.49 -1.14
C ALA A 29 4.03 2.48 -0.05
N VAL A 30 4.30 2.85 1.19
CA VAL A 30 3.78 2.17 2.39
C VAL A 30 2.82 3.13 3.08
N VAL A 31 1.56 2.78 3.27
CA VAL A 31 0.55 3.64 3.94
C VAL A 31 0.26 3.09 5.32
N THR A 32 0.19 3.98 6.31
CA THR A 32 -0.01 3.61 7.72
C THR A 32 -0.95 4.58 8.41
N PRO A 33 -1.50 4.26 9.60
CA PRO A 33 -2.35 5.18 10.36
C PRO A 33 -1.72 6.54 10.61
N HIS A 34 -0.41 6.58 10.85
CA HIS A 34 0.35 7.81 11.06
C HIS A 34 0.81 8.49 9.75
N SER A 35 0.50 7.91 8.59
CA SER A 35 0.92 8.42 7.27
C SER A 35 -0.11 8.14 6.17
N LEU A 36 -1.37 8.52 6.42
CA LEU A 36 -2.52 8.27 5.55
C LEU A 36 -2.32 8.75 4.10
N HIS A 37 -1.54 9.81 3.89
CA HIS A 37 -1.34 10.42 2.58
C HIS A 37 -0.08 9.93 1.85
N ALA A 38 0.59 8.89 2.35
CA ALA A 38 1.83 8.38 1.74
C ALA A 38 1.65 7.91 0.28
N ALA A 39 0.43 7.59 -0.15
CA ALA A 39 0.13 7.19 -1.53
C ALA A 39 -0.50 8.31 -2.37
N ARG A 40 -0.57 9.56 -1.87
CA ARG A 40 -1.14 10.68 -2.65
C ARG A 40 -0.29 10.93 -3.91
N GLY A 41 -0.92 10.93 -5.08
CA GLY A 41 -0.25 11.13 -6.36
C GLY A 41 0.55 9.91 -6.85
N VAL A 42 0.53 8.81 -6.10
CA VAL A 42 1.11 7.53 -6.51
C VAL A 42 0.08 6.76 -7.33
N ILE A 43 0.55 6.13 -8.41
CA ILE A 43 -0.26 5.20 -9.18
C ILE A 43 0.20 3.78 -8.83
N ALA A 44 -0.75 2.94 -8.44
CA ALA A 44 -0.53 1.56 -8.04
C ALA A 44 -1.33 0.62 -8.95
N ASP A 45 -0.75 -0.53 -9.28
CA ASP A 45 -1.47 -1.61 -9.95
C ASP A 45 -2.17 -2.53 -8.93
N ARG A 46 -1.64 -2.57 -7.70
CA ARG A 46 -2.17 -3.41 -6.62
C ARG A 46 -2.00 -2.76 -5.24
N ILE A 47 -2.96 -3.04 -4.36
CA ILE A 47 -2.85 -2.79 -2.91
C ILE A 47 -2.61 -4.14 -2.22
N MET A 48 -1.70 -4.15 -1.26
CA MET A 48 -1.38 -5.31 -0.43
C MET A 48 -1.51 -4.96 1.04
N ASP A 49 -2.13 -5.85 1.80
CA ASP A 49 -2.25 -5.73 3.26
C ASP A 49 -1.07 -6.46 3.90
N ALA A 50 -0.30 -5.76 4.74
CA ALA A 50 0.72 -6.41 5.55
C ALA A 50 0.07 -7.23 6.67
N THR A 51 0.71 -8.32 7.08
CA THR A 51 0.22 -9.20 8.16
C THR A 51 0.03 -8.47 9.50
N SER A 52 0.77 -7.37 9.71
CA SER A 52 0.66 -6.51 10.89
C SER A 52 -0.65 -5.70 10.99
N LEU A 53 -1.48 -5.68 9.94
CA LEU A 53 -2.63 -4.79 9.82
C LEU A 53 -3.87 -5.43 10.47
N THR A 54 -4.54 -4.70 11.37
CA THR A 54 -5.86 -5.13 11.86
C THR A 54 -6.96 -4.79 10.85
N VAL A 55 -8.15 -5.40 11.01
CA VAL A 55 -9.31 -5.12 10.15
C VAL A 55 -9.72 -3.66 10.25
N GLU A 56 -9.75 -3.10 11.46
CA GLU A 56 -10.14 -1.72 11.72
C GLU A 56 -9.15 -0.74 11.09
N GLN A 57 -7.85 -1.04 11.19
CA GLN A 57 -6.82 -0.24 10.53
C GLN A 57 -6.98 -0.30 9.01
N ARG A 58 -7.23 -1.49 8.45
CA ARG A 58 -7.47 -1.67 7.02
C ARG A 58 -8.63 -0.82 6.52
N GLU A 59 -9.77 -0.88 7.20
CA GLU A 59 -10.97 -0.11 6.85
C GLU A 59 -10.71 1.40 6.90
N MET A 60 -9.93 1.86 7.88
CA MET A 60 -9.52 3.26 7.96
C MET A 60 -8.57 3.68 6.82
N LEU A 61 -7.64 2.81 6.41
CA LEU A 61 -6.64 3.14 5.39
C LEU A 61 -7.19 3.05 3.96
N LEU A 62 -8.09 2.11 3.69
CA LEU A 62 -8.62 1.83 2.35
C LEU A 62 -9.09 3.09 1.59
N PRO A 63 -9.90 4.01 2.16
CA PRO A 63 -10.35 5.22 1.47
C PRO A 63 -9.22 6.11 0.97
N HIS A 64 -8.05 6.07 1.61
CA HIS A 64 -6.89 6.87 1.24
C HIS A 64 -6.01 6.23 0.16
N VAL A 65 -6.15 4.91 -0.05
CA VAL A 65 -5.31 4.14 -0.98
C VAL A 65 -6.07 3.73 -2.24
N ILE A 66 -7.39 3.50 -2.16
CA ILE A 66 -8.21 3.16 -3.33
C ILE A 66 -8.04 4.13 -4.51
N PRO A 67 -7.99 5.47 -4.32
CA PRO A 67 -7.82 6.40 -5.43
C PRO A 67 -6.50 6.24 -6.21
N CYS A 68 -5.51 5.57 -5.61
CA CYS A 68 -4.20 5.32 -6.21
C CYS A 68 -4.22 4.16 -7.18
N LEU A 69 -5.23 3.28 -7.11
CA LEU A 69 -5.34 2.15 -8.02
C LEU A 69 -5.56 2.65 -9.45
N ALA A 70 -4.68 2.22 -10.34
CA ALA A 70 -4.84 2.41 -11.77
C ALA A 70 -6.16 1.77 -12.18
N THR A 71 -7.18 2.61 -12.41
CA THR A 71 -8.36 2.18 -13.14
C THR A 71 -7.96 2.17 -14.59
N THR A 72 -7.89 0.99 -15.20
CA THR A 72 -7.79 0.88 -16.66
C THR A 72 -9.05 1.54 -17.23
N ARG A 73 -8.93 2.81 -17.63
CA ARG A 73 -9.75 3.36 -18.70
C ARG A 73 -9.29 2.65 -19.98
N GLY A 74 -10.03 1.62 -20.37
CA GLY A 74 -10.12 1.22 -21.77
C GLY A 74 -10.85 2.29 -22.56
#